data_AF-A0A5B6ZGU8-F1
#
_entry.id   AF-A0A5B6ZGU8-F1
#
_cell.length_a   1.000
_cell.length_b   1.000
_cell.length_c   1.000
_cell.angle_alpha   90.00
_cell.angle_beta   90.00
_cell.angle_gamma   90.00
#
_symmetry.space_group_name_H-M   'P 1'
#
loop_
_entity.id
_entity.type
_entity.pdbx_description
1 polymer ?
#
loop_
_entity_poly.entity_id
_entity_poly.type
_entity_poly.pdbx_seq_one_letter_code
_entity_poly.pdbx_strand_id
1 'polypeptide(L)'
;MCKKVAESTNHLLLHCSMAAEVWTMMLAVFGIHWTMPKSVHELLLCWGSACHSRRIRPIWKAASLCVLWCIWGKRNRITFEDMETPILSSKKRILDTFHFWMME
;
A
#
# COMPACT_ATOMS: atom_id res chain seq x y z
N MET A 1 9.21 -10.12 3.76
CA MET A 1 8.64 -9.65 2.47
C MET A 1 9.58 -9.97 1.33
N CYS A 2 9.07 -10.38 0.16
CA CYS A 2 9.69 -11.08 -1.01
C CYS A 2 10.81 -12.12 -0.77
N LYS A 3 11.66 -11.97 0.26
CA LYS A 3 12.80 -12.80 0.64
C LYS A 3 13.91 -12.85 -0.42
N LYS A 4 13.88 -11.93 -1.39
CA LYS A 4 14.85 -11.84 -2.50
C LYS A 4 15.88 -10.72 -2.34
N VAL A 5 15.53 -9.66 -1.62
CA VAL A 5 16.35 -8.46 -1.45
C VAL A 5 16.37 -8.08 0.03
N ALA A 6 17.49 -7.52 0.49
CA ALA A 6 17.61 -6.98 1.83
C ALA A 6 16.50 -5.96 2.12
N GLU A 7 15.99 -5.99 3.34
CA GLU A 7 14.87 -5.14 3.73
C GLU A 7 15.34 -3.68 3.85
N SER A 8 14.66 -2.80 3.12
CA SER A 8 14.75 -1.34 3.27
C SER A 8 13.34 -0.78 3.22
N THR A 9 13.10 0.40 3.80
CA THR A 9 11.76 1.01 3.79
C THR A 9 11.21 1.18 2.37
N ASN A 10 12.05 1.58 1.41
CA ASN A 10 11.66 1.73 0.01
C ASN A 10 11.31 0.40 -0.65
N HIS A 11 12.15 -0.63 -0.46
CA HIS A 11 11.84 -1.95 -1.00
C HIS A 11 10.59 -2.53 -0.34
N LEU A 12 10.50 -2.46 0.97
CA LEU A 12 9.41 -3.01 1.74
C LEU A 12 8.07 -2.39 1.35
N LEU A 13 7.98 -1.06 1.35
CA LEU A 13 6.68 -0.40 1.19
C LEU A 13 6.27 -0.20 -0.27
N LEU A 14 7.22 -0.24 -1.22
CA LEU A 14 6.95 0.09 -2.63
C LEU A 14 7.34 -1.05 -3.60
N HIS A 15 8.60 -1.50 -3.54
CA HIS A 15 9.20 -2.27 -4.64
C HIS A 15 9.21 -3.78 -4.45
N CYS A 16 8.89 -4.26 -3.26
CA CYS A 16 8.68 -5.68 -3.01
C CYS A 16 7.54 -6.18 -3.88
N SER A 17 7.67 -7.34 -4.52
CA SER A 17 6.64 -7.91 -5.40
C SER A 17 5.24 -7.90 -4.78
N MET A 18 5.14 -8.24 -3.49
CA MET A 18 3.87 -8.17 -2.74
C MET A 18 3.33 -6.74 -2.60
N ALA A 19 4.19 -5.76 -2.28
CA ALA A 19 3.79 -4.36 -2.20
C ALA A 19 3.35 -3.83 -3.57
N ALA A 20 4.11 -4.14 -4.62
CA ALA A 20 3.78 -3.77 -5.98
C ALA A 20 2.39 -4.29 -6.41
N GLU A 21 2.06 -5.55 -6.12
CA GLU A 21 0.74 -6.11 -6.40
C GLU A 21 -0.39 -5.44 -5.62
N VAL A 22 -0.14 -5.06 -4.36
CA VAL A 22 -1.09 -4.31 -3.54
C VAL A 22 -1.32 -2.92 -4.12
N TRP A 23 -0.25 -2.22 -4.49
CA TRP A 23 -0.33 -0.91 -5.12
C TRP A 23 -1.08 -0.97 -6.46
N THR A 24 -0.78 -1.95 -7.30
CA THR A 24 -1.49 -2.17 -8.57
C THR A 24 -2.98 -2.38 -8.36
N MET A 25 -3.38 -3.18 -7.36
CA MET A 25 -4.79 -3.34 -7.01
C MET A 25 -5.43 -2.00 -6.63
N MET A 26 -4.80 -1.24 -5.73
CA MET A 26 -5.38 0.01 -5.24
C MET A 26 -5.44 1.08 -6.32
N LEU A 27 -4.43 1.18 -7.17
CA LEU A 27 -4.45 2.05 -8.34
C LEU A 27 -5.60 1.69 -9.30
N ALA A 28 -5.84 0.39 -9.51
CA ALA A 28 -6.95 -0.09 -10.34
C ALA A 28 -8.32 0.24 -9.74
N VAL A 29 -8.51 0.07 -8.42
CA VAL A 29 -9.76 0.44 -7.71
C VAL A 29 -10.11 1.92 -7.90
N PHE A 30 -9.09 2.79 -7.90
CA PHE A 30 -9.27 4.23 -8.05
C PHE A 30 -9.20 4.72 -9.51
N GLY A 31 -8.90 3.85 -10.48
CA GLY A 31 -8.69 4.21 -11.88
C GLY A 31 -7.51 5.16 -12.11
N ILE A 32 -6.48 5.10 -11.26
CA ILE A 32 -5.31 5.99 -11.31
C ILE A 32 -4.18 5.31 -12.08
N HIS A 33 -3.70 5.96 -13.13
CA HIS A 33 -2.46 5.58 -13.82
C HIS A 33 -1.28 6.23 -13.10
N TRP A 34 -0.35 5.41 -12.60
CA TRP A 34 0.75 5.89 -11.77
C TRP A 34 2.04 5.12 -12.02
N THR A 35 3.16 5.83 -11.95
CA THR A 35 4.49 5.24 -11.93
C THR A 35 5.04 5.33 -10.51
N MET A 36 5.39 4.20 -9.92
CA MET A 36 5.88 4.16 -8.54
C MET A 36 7.22 4.92 -8.42
N PRO A 37 7.34 5.90 -7.51
CA PRO A 37 8.59 6.64 -7.30
C PRO A 37 9.65 5.75 -6.64
N LYS A 38 10.89 6.24 -6.60
CA LYS A 38 12.02 5.45 -6.07
C LYS A 38 11.97 5.31 -4.56
N SER A 39 11.46 6.33 -3.86
CA SER A 39 11.43 6.36 -2.40
C SER A 39 10.05 6.62 -1.82
N VAL A 40 9.84 6.17 -0.58
CA VAL A 40 8.61 6.45 0.19
C VAL A 40 8.47 7.95 0.45
N HIS A 41 9.60 8.64 0.62
CA HIS A 41 9.61 10.10 0.73
C HIS A 41 9.06 10.77 -0.53
N GLU A 42 9.57 10.41 -1.72
CA GLU A 42 9.04 10.91 -3.00
C GLU A 42 7.55 10.58 -3.14
N LEU A 43 7.12 9.37 -2.78
CA LEU A 43 5.71 8.99 -2.78
C LEU A 43 4.89 9.97 -1.93
N LEU A 44 5.28 10.24 -0.68
CA LEU A 44 4.55 11.13 0.21
C LEU A 44 4.49 12.57 -0.29
N LEU A 45 5.45 13.02 -1.10
CA LEU A 45 5.44 14.34 -1.72
C LEU A 45 4.48 14.41 -2.92
N CYS A 46 4.40 13.39 -3.76
CA CYS A 46 3.69 13.47 -5.05
C CYS A 46 2.38 12.65 -5.15
N TRP A 47 2.13 11.69 -4.26
CA TRP A 47 0.95 10.83 -4.34
C TRP A 47 -0.39 11.58 -4.36
N GLY A 48 -0.50 12.73 -3.69
CA GLY A 48 -1.70 13.56 -3.72
C GLY A 48 -2.00 14.13 -5.11
N SER A 49 -0.98 14.36 -5.94
CA SER A 49 -1.15 14.80 -7.32
C SER A 49 -1.55 13.69 -8.27
N ALA A 50 -1.43 12.42 -7.88
CA ALA A 50 -1.91 11.27 -8.66
C ALA A 50 -3.42 11.34 -8.96
N CYS A 51 -4.20 11.92 -8.03
CA CYS A 51 -5.64 12.03 -8.15
C CYS A 51 -6.05 13.45 -8.61
N HIS A 52 -6.45 13.57 -9.87
CA HIS A 52 -6.89 14.85 -10.46
C HIS A 52 -8.26 15.31 -9.92
N SER A 53 -9.12 14.37 -9.50
CA SER A 53 -10.43 14.67 -8.93
C SER A 53 -10.28 15.26 -7.53
N ARG A 54 -10.65 16.53 -7.36
CA ARG A 54 -10.67 17.21 -6.04
C ARG A 54 -11.60 16.52 -5.05
N ARG A 55 -12.68 15.89 -5.52
CA ARG A 55 -13.63 15.16 -4.68
C ARG A 55 -13.05 13.84 -4.15
N ILE A 56 -12.30 13.12 -4.98
CA ILE A 56 -11.74 11.80 -4.62
C ILE A 56 -10.38 11.95 -3.91
N ARG A 57 -9.66 13.05 -4.11
CA ARG A 57 -8.31 13.27 -3.56
C ARG A 57 -8.20 13.04 -2.05
N PRO A 58 -9.14 13.46 -1.17
CA PRO A 58 -9.07 13.14 0.26
C PRO A 58 -9.16 11.64 0.53
N ILE A 59 -10.07 10.94 -0.17
CA ILE A 59 -10.26 9.49 -0.07
C ILE A 59 -9.01 8.75 -0.55
N TRP A 60 -8.44 9.20 -1.68
CA TRP A 60 -7.18 8.65 -2.20
C TRP A 60 -6.03 8.81 -1.19
N LYS A 61 -5.95 9.97 -0.52
CA LYS A 61 -4.98 10.18 0.56
C LYS A 61 -5.19 9.18 1.71
N ALA A 62 -6.42 9.00 2.19
CA ALA A 62 -6.67 7.99 3.23
C ALA A 62 -6.27 6.58 2.75
N ALA A 63 -6.63 6.23 1.51
CA ALA A 63 -6.37 4.93 0.91
C ALA A 63 -4.88 4.59 0.87
N SER A 64 -4.02 5.53 0.44
CA SER A 64 -2.60 5.18 0.33
C SER A 64 -1.88 5.14 1.67
N LEU A 65 -2.32 5.89 2.69
CA LEU A 65 -1.84 5.68 4.07
C LEU A 65 -2.29 4.31 4.60
N CYS A 66 -3.52 3.89 4.29
CA CYS A 66 -4.02 2.56 4.64
C CYS A 66 -3.14 1.47 4.02
N VAL A 67 -2.75 1.61 2.76
CA VAL A 67 -1.84 0.67 2.09
C VAL A 67 -0.50 0.56 2.82
N LEU A 68 0.14 1.70 3.09
CA LEU A 68 1.42 1.73 3.81
C LEU A 68 1.30 1.06 5.19
N TRP A 69 0.24 1.39 5.94
CA TRP A 69 -0.05 0.82 7.25
C TRP A 69 -0.26 -0.70 7.20
N CYS A 70 -1.05 -1.19 6.26
CA CYS A 70 -1.31 -2.62 6.12
C CYS A 70 -0.08 -3.42 5.69
N ILE A 71 0.73 -2.88 4.77
CA ILE A 71 2.00 -3.51 4.36
C ILE A 71 2.94 -3.60 5.56
N TRP A 72 3.11 -2.50 6.30
CA TRP A 72 3.93 -2.46 7.52
C TRP A 72 3.44 -3.46 8.56
N GLY A 73 2.13 -3.47 8.83
CA GLY A 73 1.52 -4.41 9.76
C GLY A 73 1.67 -5.87 9.32
N LYS A 74 1.59 -6.17 8.02
CA LYS A 74 1.86 -7.53 7.52
C LYS A 74 3.31 -7.92 7.75
N ARG A 75 4.27 -7.04 7.45
CA ARG A 75 5.69 -7.28 7.75
C ARG A 75 5.87 -7.62 9.22
N ASN A 76 5.32 -6.83 10.14
CA ASN A 76 5.48 -7.07 11.57
C ASN A 76 4.91 -8.42 12.01
N ARG A 77 3.74 -8.83 11.52
CA ARG A 77 3.19 -10.17 11.82
C ARG A 77 4.09 -11.30 11.32
N ILE A 78 4.70 -11.16 10.14
CA ILE A 78 5.65 -12.15 9.64
C ILE A 78 6.89 -12.21 10.54
N THR A 79 7.41 -11.05 10.97
CA THR A 79 8.64 -10.98 11.78
C THR A 79 8.44 -11.43 13.23
N PHE A 80 7.31 -11.08 13.85
CA PHE A 80 7.11 -11.25 15.29
C PHE A 80 6.13 -12.37 15.66
N GLU A 81 5.26 -12.79 14.74
CA GLU A 81 4.22 -13.80 14.99
C GLU A 81 4.37 -15.03 14.08
N ASP A 82 5.40 -15.07 13.22
CA ASP A 82 5.65 -16.09 12.19
C ASP A 82 4.42 -16.40 11.29
N MET A 83 3.56 -15.41 11.14
CA MET A 83 2.28 -15.54 10.43
C MET A 83 2.43 -15.19 8.95
N GLU A 84 2.93 -16.13 8.15
CA GLU A 84 3.02 -15.98 6.70
C GLU A 84 1.66 -16.19 6.03
N THR A 85 1.04 -15.09 5.61
CA THR A 85 -0.29 -15.08 4.98
C THR A 85 -0.20 -14.94 3.45
N PRO A 86 -1.09 -15.59 2.68
CA PRO A 86 -1.16 -15.42 1.23
C PRO A 86 -1.39 -13.97 0.80
N ILE A 87 -1.02 -13.65 -0.43
CA ILE A 87 -1.19 -12.29 -0.98
C ILE A 87 -2.67 -11.89 -1.11
N LEU A 88 -3.55 -12.85 -1.43
CA LEU A 88 -4.99 -12.64 -1.50
C LEU A 88 -5.57 -12.19 -0.14
N SER A 89 -5.15 -12.83 0.95
CA SER A 89 -5.54 -12.45 2.31
C SER A 89 -5.04 -11.04 2.66
N SER A 90 -3.89 -10.64 2.09
CA SER A 90 -3.32 -9.31 2.28
C SER A 90 -4.15 -8.25 1.56
N LYS A 91 -4.52 -8.52 0.31
CA LYS A 91 -5.40 -7.69 -0.52
C LYS A 91 -6.77 -7.49 0.14
N LYS A 92 -7.41 -8.58 0.59
CA LYS A 92 -8.68 -8.52 1.32
C LYS A 92 -8.58 -7.65 2.58
N ARG A 93 -7.57 -7.90 3.42
CA ARG A 93 -7.36 -7.13 4.65
C ARG A 93 -7.16 -5.63 4.38
N ILE A 94 -6.52 -5.26 3.29
CA ILE A 94 -6.36 -3.85 2.91
C ILE A 94 -7.71 -3.23 2.58
N LEU A 95 -8.55 -3.92 1.81
CA LEU A 95 -9.90 -3.44 1.49
C LEU A 95 -10.77 -3.34 2.76
N ASP A 96 -10.72 -4.35 3.64
CA ASP A 96 -11.46 -4.33 4.91
C ASP A 96 -11.00 -3.18 5.82
N THR A 97 -9.68 -2.97 5.93
CA THR A 97 -9.11 -1.87 6.74
C THR A 97 -9.45 -0.51 6.13
N PHE A 98 -9.40 -0.40 4.81
CA PHE A 98 -9.74 0.83 4.10
C PHE A 98 -11.22 1.16 4.27
N HIS A 99 -12.11 0.18 4.11
CA HIS A 99 -13.54 0.35 4.35
C HIS A 99 -13.80 0.81 5.79
N PHE A 100 -13.14 0.20 6.77
CA PHE A 100 -13.21 0.60 8.16
C PHE A 100 -12.79 2.08 8.36
N TRP A 101 -11.64 2.50 7.81
CA TRP A 101 -11.17 3.89 7.88
C TRP A 101 -12.07 4.92 7.20
N MET A 102 -12.93 4.49 6.28
CA MET A 102 -13.85 5.38 5.56
C MET A 102 -15.22 5.52 6.24
N MET A 103 -15.56 4.63 7.15
CA MET A 103 -16.88 4.55 7.80
C MET A 103 -16.89 5.10 9.23
N GLU A 104 -15.72 5.35 9.82
CA GLU A 104 -15.52 6.03 11.11
C GLU A 104 -14.89 7.41 10.89
#